data_AF-A0A399HXR7-F1
#
_entry.id   AF-A0A399HXR7-F1
#
_cell.length_a   1.000
_cell.length_b   1.000
_cell.length_c   1.000
_cell.angle_alpha   90.00
_cell.angle_beta   90.00
_cell.angle_gamma   90.00
#
_symmetry.space_group_name_H-M   'P 1'
#
loop_
_entity.id
_entity.type
_entity.pdbx_description
1 polymer ?
#
loop_
_entity_poly.entity_id
_entity_poly.type
_entity_poly.pdbx_seq_one_letter_code
_entity_poly.pdbx_strand_id
1 'polypeptide(L)' 'MKQRELEVEGEKATTLLAGKVVKVVRRHNENEVLVEFTDGARLFVEKKGKILEISITGATSRDAKSDRGRE' A
#
# COMPACT_ATOMS: atom_id res chain seq x y z
N MET A 1 19.54 0.07 4.93
CA MET A 1 18.76 0.89 3.98
C MET A 1 19.33 2.30 3.94
N LYS A 2 19.56 2.83 2.74
CA LYS A 2 19.90 4.24 2.54
C LYS A 2 18.60 5.05 2.49
N GLN A 3 18.62 6.29 3.00
CA GLN A 3 17.41 7.11 3.14
C GLN A 3 16.58 7.27 1.84
N ARG A 4 17.23 7.34 0.68
CA ARG A 4 16.56 7.38 -0.63
C ARG A 4 15.73 6.13 -0.95
N GLU A 5 16.08 4.96 -0.42
CA GLU A 5 15.32 3.73 -0.65
C GLU A 5 13.97 3.80 0.07
N LEU A 6 13.94 4.36 1.28
CA LEU A 6 12.71 4.55 2.07
C LEU A 6 11.77 5.57 1.42
N GLU A 7 12.32 6.64 0.86
CA GLU A 7 11.54 7.66 0.12
C GLU A 7 10.86 7.04 -1.11
N VAL A 8 11.60 6.27 -1.91
CA VAL A 8 11.08 5.59 -3.11
C VAL A 8 10.02 4.54 -2.74
N GLU A 9 10.20 3.80 -1.65
CA GLU A 9 9.19 2.86 -1.15
C GLU A 9 7.90 3.60 -0.71
N GLY A 10 8.05 4.75 -0.05
CA GLY A 10 6.93 5.61 0.33
C GLY A 10 6.15 6.15 -0.86
N GLU A 11 6.84 6.61 -1.91
CA GLU A 11 6.21 7.08 -3.15
C GLU A 11 5.44 5.97 -3.88
N LYS A 12 6.02 4.77 -3.96
CA LYS A 12 5.36 3.60 -4.55
C LYS A 12 4.12 3.20 -3.75
N ALA A 13 4.23 3.15 -2.43
CA ALA A 13 3.10 2.86 -1.55
C ALA A 13 1.99 3.90 -1.72
N THR A 14 2.34 5.19 -1.77
CA THR A 14 1.39 6.29 -2.00
C THR A 14 0.65 6.12 -3.33
N THR A 15 1.38 5.80 -4.40
CA THR A 15 0.80 5.57 -5.73
C THR A 15 -0.14 4.38 -5.74
N LEU A 16 0.25 3.27 -5.09
CA LEU A 16 -0.58 2.07 -4.98
C LEU A 16 -1.87 2.30 -4.18
N LEU A 17 -1.86 3.26 -3.24
CA LEU A 17 -3.00 3.56 -2.36
C LEU A 17 -3.85 4.75 -2.86
N ALA A 18 -3.40 5.46 -3.89
CA ALA A 18 -4.08 6.63 -4.43
C ALA A 18 -5.53 6.28 -4.84
N GLY A 19 -6.49 7.06 -4.33
CA GLY A 19 -7.90 6.89 -4.63
C GLY A 19 -8.58 5.67 -3.97
N LYS A 20 -7.87 4.85 -3.18
CA LYS A 20 -8.49 3.76 -2.45
C LYS A 20 -9.33 4.28 -1.28
N VAL A 21 -10.49 3.65 -1.07
CA VAL A 21 -11.39 3.98 0.04
C VAL A 21 -11.19 2.99 1.16
N VAL A 22 -10.97 3.49 2.38
CA VAL A 22 -10.81 2.65 3.57
C VAL A 22 -12.13 1.98 3.92
N LYS A 23 -12.10 0.66 4.08
CA LYS A 23 -13.22 -0.15 4.58
C LYS A 23 -13.17 -0.27 6.10
N VAL A 24 -12.01 -0.63 6.65
CA VAL A 24 -11.82 -0.76 8.10
C VAL A 24 -10.35 -0.56 8.47
N VAL A 25 -10.13 0.04 9.64
CA VAL A 25 -8.82 0.11 10.29
C VAL A 25 -8.90 -0.69 11.58
N ARG A 26 -7.95 -1.60 11.80
CA ARG A 26 -7.88 -2.39 13.04
C ARG A 26 -6.45 -2.65 13.44
N ARG A 27 -6.24 -2.78 14.75
CA ARG A 27 -5.00 -3.34 15.29
C ARG A 27 -5.00 -4.84 15.00
N HIS A 28 -4.08 -5.30 14.15
CA HIS A 28 -4.01 -6.71 13.74
C HIS A 28 -3.31 -7.54 14.81
N ASN A 29 -2.22 -7.02 15.36
CA ASN A 29 -1.52 -7.57 16.51
C ASN A 29 -0.90 -6.44 17.36
N GLU A 30 -0.12 -6.77 18.39
CA GLU A 30 0.45 -5.77 19.29
C GLU A 30 1.35 -4.72 18.59
N ASN A 31 1.99 -5.08 17.48
CA ASN A 31 2.95 -4.26 16.76
C ASN A 31 2.50 -3.93 15.33
N GLU A 32 1.29 -4.29 14.94
CA GLU A 32 0.80 -4.17 13.56
C GLU A 32 -0.60 -3.56 13.46
N VAL A 33 -0.74 -2.61 12.54
CA VAL A 33 -2.03 -2.06 12.10
C VAL A 33 -2.34 -2.56 10.70
N LEU A 34 -3.58 -3.03 10.52
CA LEU A 34 -4.13 -3.40 9.21
C LEU A 34 -5.17 -2.36 8.79
N VAL A 35 -5.01 -1.85 7.57
CA VAL A 35 -6.02 -1.08 6.84
C VAL A 35 -6.53 -1.93 5.69
N GLU A 36 -7.82 -2.25 5.71
CA GLU A 36 -8.49 -2.91 4.58
C GLU A 36 -9.20 -1.85 3.74
N PHE A 37 -9.05 -1.94 2.43
CA PHE A 37 -9.71 -1.07 1.46
C PHE A 37 -10.94 -1.75 0.86
N THR A 38 -11.87 -0.95 0.34
CA THR A 38 -13.13 -1.46 -0.24
C THR A 38 -12.92 -2.30 -1.50
N ASP A 39 -11.79 -2.15 -2.18
CA ASP A 39 -11.39 -2.94 -3.34
C ASP A 39 -10.67 -4.25 -3.00
N GLY A 40 -10.57 -4.59 -1.71
CA GLY A 40 -9.93 -5.80 -1.22
C GLY A 40 -8.42 -5.70 -1.01
N ALA A 41 -7.81 -4.56 -1.36
CA ALA A 41 -6.42 -4.30 -1.01
C ALA A 41 -6.24 -4.17 0.51
N ARG A 42 -5.05 -4.49 0.99
CA ARG A 42 -4.70 -4.47 2.42
C ARG A 42 -3.34 -3.83 2.60
N LEU A 43 -3.27 -2.86 3.52
CA LEU A 43 -2.03 -2.24 3.98
C LEU A 43 -1.74 -2.73 5.40
N PHE A 44 -0.54 -3.26 5.58
CA PHE A 44 0.01 -3.67 6.87
C PHE A 44 1.12 -2.70 7.24
N VAL A 45 1.04 -2.15 8.45
CA VAL A 45 2.06 -1.28 9.03
C VAL A 45 2.54 -1.94 10.31
N GLU A 46 3.74 -2.50 10.29
CA GLU A 46 4.32 -3.28 11.38
C GLU A 46 5.57 -2.61 11.95
N LYS A 47 5.68 -2.57 13.27
CA LYS A 47 6.90 -2.15 13.96
C LYS A 47 7.78 -3.36 14.24
N LYS A 48 8.94 -3.46 13.59
CA LYS A 48 9.99 -4.45 13.86
C LYS A 48 11.18 -3.80 14.56
N GLY A 49 11.17 -3.87 15.90
CA GLY A 49 12.19 -3.23 16.72
C GLY A 49 12.20 -1.71 16.58
N LYS A 50 13.25 -1.15 15.96
CA LYS A 50 13.39 0.28 15.66
C LYS A 50 12.96 0.66 14.24
N ILE A 51 12.49 -0.29 13.46
CA ILE A 51 12.15 -0.13 12.05
C ILE A 51 10.63 -0.20 11.90
N LEU A 52 10.09 0.58 10.96
CA LEU A 52 8.71 0.48 10.51
C LEU A 52 8.71 -0.19 9.14
N GLU A 53 7.94 -1.26 8.99
CA GLU A 53 7.76 -1.95 7.72
C GLU A 53 6.35 -1.71 7.18
N ILE A 54 6.25 -1.54 5.87
CA ILE A 54 5.02 -1.31 5.13
C ILE A 54 4.87 -2.42 4.09
N SER A 55 3.72 -3.09 4.10
CA SER A 55 3.39 -4.11 3.10
C SER A 55 1.99 -3.88 2.55
N ILE A 56 1.84 -3.98 1.22
CA ILE A 56 0.57 -3.83 0.53
C ILE A 56 0.29 -5.10 -0.26
N THR A 57 -0.90 -5.68 -0.07
CA THR A 57 -1.34 -6.89 -0.80
C THR A 57 -2.69 -6.67 -1.46
N GLY A 58 -2.97 -7.41 -2.54
CA GLY A 58 -4.26 -7.33 -3.25
C GLY A 58 -4.51 -6.02 -3.99
N ALA A 59 -3.56 -5.09 -4.03
CA ALA A 59 -3.66 -3.89 -4.83
C ALA A 59 -3.46 -4.24 -6.30
N THR A 60 -4.55 -4.24 -7.08
CA THR A 60 -4.45 -4.21 -8.54
C THR A 60 -4.27 -2.76 -8.97
N SER A 61 -3.21 -2.45 -9.70
CA SER A 61 -3.06 -1.15 -10.36
C SER A 61 -4.18 -1.05 -11.40
N ARG A 62 -5.17 -0.16 -11.18
CA ARG A 62 -6.21 0.10 -12.19
C ARG A 62 -5.70 0.87 -13.41
N ASP A 63 -4.42 1.25 -13.43
CA ASP A 63 -3.82 2.00 -14.53
C ASP A 63 -2.92 1.10 -15.38
N ALA A 64 -3.52 0.21 -16.17
CA ALA A 64 -2.80 -0.52 -17.22
C ALA A 64 -3.66 -0.90 -18.44
N LYS A 65 -4.75 -0.17 -18.74
CA LYS A 65 -5.45 -0.27 -20.04
C LYS A 65 -6.13 1.04 -20.42
N SER A 66 -5.45 1.88 -21.21
CA SER A 66 -6.09 2.76 -22.18
C SER A 66 -5.06 3.37 -23.15
N ASP A 67 -4.36 2.55 -23.95
CA ASP A 67 -3.94 2.99 -25.30
C ASP A 67 -3.55 1.82 -26.21
N ARG A 68 -4.55 1.03 -26.64
CA ARG A 68 -4.44 0.20 -27.84
C ARG A 68 -5.78 0.21 -28.54
N GLY A 69 -5.97 1.23 -29.37
CA GLY A 69 -7.16 1.37 -30.18
C GLY A 69 -7.23 2.71 -30.90
N ARG A 70 -6.38 2.90 -31.91
CA ARG A 70 -6.76 3.64 -33.11
C ARG A 70 -6.19 2.94 -34.33
N GLU A 71 -7.13 2.53 -35.17
CA GLU A 71 -6.98 2.02 -36.54
C GLU A 71 -6.25 3.01 -37.45
#